data_AF-A0A9W9U197-F1
#
_entry.id   AF-A0A9W9U197-F1
#
_cell.length_a   1.000
_cell.length_b   1.000
_cell.length_c   1.000
_cell.angle_alpha   90.00
_cell.angle_beta   90.00
_cell.angle_gamma   90.00
#
_symmetry.space_group_name_H-M   'P 1'
#
loop_
_entity.id
_entity.type
_entity.pdbx_description
1 polymer ?
#
loop_
_entity_poly.entity_id
_entity_poly.type
_entity_poly.pdbx_seq_one_letter_code
_entity_poly.pdbx_strand_id
1 'polypeptide(L)'
;MKISFAILGLTAGHLVGFASAVPFHSRGAQSSSSTYADDMFNTAIEWNDGFWNEDAGYLVAAASNPGRYDTRHTAWYATQLLARNGHGDVARAVRIFDNVISGQYLDPADQWYGDYTQSPSAPQPGTTEYPDEGPYSSWDPNIRDFVGCAWLVALNDYDHLLPAETVARVEKSLHIAAKGDLYRVGGVDGDNLYPCYSNPWIMRTILQNWVGTRVGDKNLTQSGEKFAQELYDLWSMYHTLSEFNSPTYSGVAMWALALWSQYASDGSLLQKYVPEILTASWNELAQLYNANLKNLAGPWDRTYGYNMMSYTSLVAPVIWGAVGKEYAPFPKQISGMYHQDDFAFYPLFALAMPEMLKYLSAQSKKNLVEFPGEHLHTAQAYSPPFDTYPRNITTWMSKDLTIGAETLAQDVIGGAAKSTSAFNPAVIQWAIDNSQTGCVTHWVTESSIHAVASPNALDISYPNATSTDGPVSFNFLFSGLAVSHRVNVTGLEGLPGLKLKVTTNALADYTIVYDTDQSVNDFIFYNITYTMPEQFTDAPFISLRVV
;
A
#
# COMPACT_ATOMS: atom_id res chain seq x y z
N MET A 1 35.31 -36.55 -36.61
CA MET A 1 35.07 -36.88 -35.18
C MET A 1 36.34 -36.55 -34.41
N LYS A 2 36.26 -35.58 -33.49
CA LYS A 2 37.36 -34.99 -32.67
C LYS A 2 38.53 -34.38 -33.44
N ILE A 3 38.91 -33.17 -33.06
CA ILE A 3 40.28 -32.73 -32.70
C ILE A 3 40.19 -31.23 -32.40
N SER A 4 40.63 -30.83 -31.20
CA SER A 4 41.46 -29.63 -31.02
C SER A 4 41.87 -29.48 -29.57
N PHE A 5 43.18 -29.50 -29.33
CA PHE A 5 43.85 -28.75 -28.28
C PHE A 5 45.24 -28.38 -28.80
N ALA A 6 45.49 -27.08 -28.93
CA ALA A 6 46.83 -26.53 -28.99
C ALA A 6 46.80 -25.12 -28.38
N ILE A 7 47.79 -24.89 -27.52
CA ILE A 7 48.04 -23.74 -26.66
C ILE A 7 48.84 -22.67 -27.43
N LEU A 8 48.56 -21.39 -27.17
CA LEU A 8 49.46 -20.21 -27.19
C LEU A 8 48.59 -19.05 -26.68
N GLY A 9 48.84 -18.40 -25.53
CA GLY A 9 50.08 -17.76 -25.13
C GLY A 9 50.02 -16.29 -25.54
N LEU A 10 49.46 -15.41 -24.69
CA LEU A 10 49.57 -13.96 -24.87
C LEU A 10 49.80 -13.25 -23.53
N THR A 11 50.85 -12.45 -23.61
CA THR A 11 51.57 -11.60 -22.68
C THR A 11 50.74 -10.55 -21.93
N ALA A 12 51.22 -10.26 -20.72
CA ALA A 12 50.85 -9.12 -19.89
C ALA A 12 51.02 -7.77 -20.62
N GLY A 13 50.00 -6.93 -20.53
CA GLY A 13 50.03 -5.51 -20.88
C GLY A 13 49.44 -4.70 -19.73
N HIS A 14 50.23 -3.76 -19.23
CA HIS A 14 49.93 -2.85 -18.13
C HIS A 14 48.59 -2.11 -18.30
N LEU A 15 47.71 -2.23 -17.31
CA LEU A 15 46.64 -1.26 -17.07
C LEU A 15 46.96 -0.51 -15.78
N VAL A 16 47.40 0.72 -15.98
CA VAL A 16 47.61 1.76 -14.97
C VAL A 16 46.28 1.98 -14.25
N GLY A 17 46.28 1.74 -12.95
CA GLY A 17 45.15 2.06 -12.08
C GLY A 17 44.94 3.57 -12.03
N PHE A 18 43.78 4.01 -12.49
CA PHE A 18 43.18 5.26 -12.03
C PHE A 18 42.09 4.90 -11.02
N ALA A 19 42.51 4.72 -9.77
CA ALA A 19 41.62 4.83 -8.64
C ALA A 19 41.31 6.32 -8.45
N SER A 20 40.26 6.82 -9.09
CA SER A 20 39.69 8.12 -8.75
C SER A 20 38.81 7.95 -7.52
N ALA A 21 39.45 7.90 -6.35
CA ALA A 21 38.80 8.22 -5.08
C ALA A 21 38.53 9.74 -5.09
N VAL A 22 37.31 10.12 -5.44
CA VAL A 22 36.86 11.51 -5.29
C VAL A 22 36.17 11.62 -3.92
N PRO A 23 36.60 12.55 -3.05
CA PRO A 23 36.01 12.70 -1.74
C PRO A 23 34.62 13.34 -1.86
N PHE A 24 33.63 12.67 -1.28
CA PHE A 24 32.29 13.20 -1.05
C PHE A 24 32.41 14.35 -0.06
N HIS A 25 32.32 15.61 -0.51
CA HIS A 25 32.14 16.79 0.34
C HIS A 25 31.28 17.83 -0.40
N SER A 26 29.98 17.84 -0.10
CA SER A 26 29.23 19.08 0.20
C SER A 26 27.81 18.76 0.72
N ARG A 27 27.70 18.36 1.99
CA ARG A 27 26.66 18.98 2.85
C ARG A 27 27.42 20.02 3.66
N GLY A 28 26.99 21.28 3.56
CA GLY A 28 27.43 22.32 4.49
C GLY A 28 27.24 21.80 5.92
N ALA A 29 28.24 22.04 6.76
CA ALA A 29 28.27 21.57 8.13
C ALA A 29 27.01 21.99 8.90
N GLN A 30 26.14 21.01 9.18
CA GLN A 30 25.39 20.93 10.42
C GLN A 30 25.57 19.53 10.97
N SER A 31 26.30 19.44 12.07
CA SER A 31 26.30 18.24 12.91
C SER A 31 24.93 18.11 13.57
N SER A 32 24.09 17.24 13.04
CA SER A 32 23.01 16.58 13.77
C SER A 32 23.08 15.10 13.42
N SER A 33 22.82 14.22 14.38
CA SER A 33 22.63 12.79 14.09
C SER A 33 21.57 12.65 12.98
N SER A 34 21.89 11.94 11.89
CA SER A 34 20.92 11.61 10.83
C SER A 34 19.59 11.19 11.45
N THR A 35 18.48 11.80 11.02
CA THR A 35 17.15 11.38 11.49
C THR A 35 16.77 10.03 10.88
N TYR A 36 15.74 9.38 11.42
CA TYR A 36 15.19 8.16 10.80
C TYR A 36 14.60 8.42 9.42
N ALA A 37 14.06 9.63 9.19
CA ALA A 37 13.58 10.05 7.88
C ALA A 37 14.75 10.20 6.89
N ASP A 38 15.89 10.79 7.30
CA ASP A 38 17.09 10.86 6.45
C ASP A 38 17.61 9.45 6.07
N ASP A 39 17.67 8.53 7.03
CA ASP A 39 18.08 7.14 6.80
C ASP A 39 17.16 6.43 5.80
N MET A 40 15.84 6.59 5.97
CA MET A 40 14.83 6.05 5.06
C MET A 40 14.95 6.65 3.65
N PHE A 41 15.06 7.98 3.55
CA PHE A 41 15.20 8.69 2.29
C PHE A 41 16.43 8.19 1.52
N ASN A 42 17.59 8.19 2.17
CA ASN A 42 18.86 7.80 1.53
C ASN A 42 18.83 6.33 1.11
N THR A 43 18.33 5.43 1.97
CA THR A 43 18.26 3.99 1.62
C THR A 43 17.36 3.75 0.41
N ALA A 44 16.19 4.39 0.36
CA ALA A 44 15.22 4.13 -0.69
C ALA A 44 15.55 4.85 -2.00
N ILE A 45 16.12 6.06 -1.96
CA ILE A 45 16.54 6.74 -3.20
C ILE A 45 17.76 6.05 -3.85
N GLU A 46 18.68 5.49 -3.05
CA GLU A 46 19.77 4.65 -3.55
C GLU A 46 19.25 3.38 -4.25
N TRP A 47 18.15 2.80 -3.73
CA TRP A 47 17.48 1.69 -4.40
C TRP A 47 16.86 2.13 -5.73
N ASN A 48 16.17 3.28 -5.77
CA ASN A 48 15.62 3.85 -7.01
C ASN A 48 16.70 4.16 -8.06
N ASP A 49 17.86 4.65 -7.65
CA ASP A 49 19.00 4.86 -8.57
C ASP A 49 19.40 3.58 -9.31
N GLY A 50 19.25 2.41 -8.67
CA GLY A 50 19.54 1.11 -9.27
C GLY A 50 18.64 0.74 -10.45
N PHE A 51 17.45 1.36 -10.55
CA PHE A 51 16.50 1.15 -11.65
C PHE A 51 16.56 2.25 -12.72
N TRP A 52 17.30 3.32 -12.49
CA TRP A 52 17.40 4.43 -13.44
C TRP A 52 18.11 4.01 -14.73
N ASN A 53 17.40 4.20 -15.85
CA ASN A 53 17.96 4.03 -17.19
C ASN A 53 18.25 5.39 -17.81
N GLU A 54 19.53 5.75 -17.89
CA GLU A 54 19.98 7.05 -18.40
C GLU A 54 19.60 7.26 -19.88
N ASP A 55 19.57 6.22 -20.72
CA ASP A 55 19.22 6.39 -22.14
C ASP A 55 17.73 6.62 -22.33
N ALA A 56 16.89 5.94 -21.56
CA ALA A 56 15.44 6.09 -21.62
C ALA A 56 14.94 7.35 -20.90
N GLY A 57 15.57 7.72 -19.79
CA GLY A 57 15.07 8.76 -18.90
C GLY A 57 13.87 8.29 -18.07
N TYR A 58 13.87 7.01 -17.68
CA TYR A 58 12.84 6.36 -16.89
C TYR A 58 13.47 5.35 -15.92
N LEU A 59 12.76 5.05 -14.83
CA LEU A 59 13.02 3.87 -14.02
C LEU A 59 12.50 2.61 -14.75
N VAL A 60 13.32 1.56 -14.78
CA VAL A 60 12.90 0.22 -15.14
C VAL A 60 11.94 -0.29 -14.04
N ALA A 61 10.84 -0.91 -14.42
CA ALA A 61 9.88 -1.47 -13.46
C ALA A 61 10.56 -2.54 -12.59
N ALA A 62 10.33 -2.53 -11.27
CA ALA A 62 10.92 -3.51 -10.37
C ALA A 62 10.03 -4.76 -10.24
N ALA A 63 8.73 -4.69 -10.51
CA ALA A 63 7.86 -5.85 -10.68
C ALA A 63 7.06 -5.82 -12.01
N SER A 64 6.01 -6.63 -12.09
CA SER A 64 5.14 -6.75 -13.26
C SER A 64 4.49 -5.40 -13.57
N ASN A 65 4.65 -4.94 -14.80
CA ASN A 65 4.13 -3.67 -15.29
C ASN A 65 3.69 -3.84 -16.76
N PRO A 66 2.66 -3.12 -17.24
CA PRO A 66 2.26 -3.11 -18.65
C PRO A 66 3.38 -2.86 -19.67
N GLY A 67 4.51 -2.29 -19.24
CA GLY A 67 5.73 -2.21 -20.04
C GLY A 67 7.02 -2.30 -19.23
N ARG A 68 8.17 -2.14 -19.90
CA ARG A 68 9.50 -2.25 -19.25
C ARG A 68 9.77 -1.14 -18.23
N TYR A 69 9.18 0.03 -18.44
CA TYR A 69 9.43 1.23 -17.65
C TYR A 69 8.18 1.64 -16.90
N ASP A 70 8.34 2.16 -15.69
CA ASP A 70 7.25 2.55 -14.81
C ASP A 70 7.08 4.07 -14.78
N THR A 71 5.97 4.58 -15.31
CA THR A 71 5.71 6.02 -15.34
C THR A 71 5.52 6.60 -13.94
N ARG A 72 4.78 5.90 -13.07
CA ARG A 72 4.42 6.38 -11.73
C ARG A 72 5.65 6.53 -10.86
N HIS A 73 6.48 5.50 -10.79
CA HIS A 73 7.69 5.51 -9.98
C HIS A 73 8.73 6.48 -10.53
N THR A 74 8.82 6.58 -11.86
CA THR A 74 9.67 7.61 -12.50
C THR A 74 9.22 9.01 -12.10
N ALA A 75 7.93 9.29 -12.10
CA ALA A 75 7.39 10.59 -11.69
C ALA A 75 7.70 10.92 -10.23
N TRP A 76 7.60 9.94 -9.31
CA TRP A 76 8.00 10.12 -7.92
C TRP A 76 9.49 10.47 -7.79
N TYR A 77 10.33 9.74 -8.53
CA TYR A 77 11.78 9.91 -8.49
C TYR A 77 12.23 11.33 -8.88
N ALA A 78 11.49 12.06 -9.73
CA ALA A 78 11.79 13.47 -10.00
C ALA A 78 11.79 14.34 -8.73
N THR A 79 10.77 14.22 -7.88
CA THR A 79 10.69 14.95 -6.61
C THR A 79 11.83 14.56 -5.67
N GLN A 80 12.19 13.27 -5.66
CA GLN A 80 13.25 12.74 -4.81
C GLN A 80 14.63 13.24 -5.24
N LEU A 81 14.88 13.30 -6.55
CA LEU A 81 16.08 13.89 -7.13
C LEU A 81 16.21 15.37 -6.74
N LEU A 82 15.13 16.14 -6.81
CA LEU A 82 15.13 17.55 -6.38
C LEU A 82 15.40 17.69 -4.89
N ALA A 83 14.82 16.83 -4.07
CA ALA A 83 15.07 16.82 -2.63
C ALA A 83 16.52 16.43 -2.27
N ARG A 84 17.12 15.48 -3.01
CA ARG A 84 18.54 15.10 -2.85
C ARG A 84 19.49 16.19 -3.34
N ASN A 85 19.15 16.83 -4.46
CA ASN A 85 19.90 17.89 -5.12
C ASN A 85 21.40 17.56 -5.33
N GLY A 86 21.68 16.32 -5.71
CA GLY A 86 23.02 15.86 -6.08
C GLY A 86 23.42 16.26 -7.50
N HIS A 87 24.64 15.94 -7.89
CA HIS A 87 25.15 16.25 -9.22
C HIS A 87 24.33 15.55 -10.32
N GLY A 88 23.69 16.35 -11.18
CA GLY A 88 22.88 15.86 -12.30
C GLY A 88 21.41 15.59 -11.93
N ASP A 89 21.04 15.64 -10.66
CA ASP A 89 19.69 15.30 -10.20
C ASP A 89 18.64 16.26 -10.78
N VAL A 90 18.89 17.57 -10.74
CA VAL A 90 17.98 18.58 -11.33
C VAL A 90 17.78 18.34 -12.82
N ALA A 91 18.84 18.02 -13.56
CA ALA A 91 18.74 17.75 -15.00
C ALA A 91 17.91 16.49 -15.29
N ARG A 92 18.08 15.44 -14.48
CA ARG A 92 17.25 14.22 -14.56
C ARG A 92 15.79 14.49 -14.20
N ALA A 93 15.53 15.27 -13.15
CA ALA A 93 14.17 15.64 -12.76
C ALA A 93 13.45 16.41 -13.88
N VAL A 94 14.11 17.41 -14.50
CA VAL A 94 13.59 18.14 -15.66
C VAL A 94 13.22 17.18 -16.81
N ARG A 95 14.13 16.25 -17.14
CA ARG A 95 13.89 15.26 -18.18
C ARG A 95 12.71 14.33 -17.84
N ILE A 96 12.58 13.91 -16.59
CA ILE A 96 11.45 13.09 -16.14
C ILE A 96 10.13 13.84 -16.32
N PHE A 97 10.05 15.11 -15.91
CA PHE A 97 8.84 15.90 -16.11
C PHE A 97 8.46 15.94 -17.59
N ASP A 98 9.42 16.24 -18.47
CA ASP A 98 9.17 16.27 -19.92
C ASP A 98 8.67 14.93 -20.47
N ASN A 99 9.33 13.84 -20.06
CA ASN A 99 8.99 12.48 -20.47
C ASN A 99 7.58 12.07 -19.99
N VAL A 100 7.28 12.21 -18.70
CA VAL A 100 5.99 11.80 -18.12
C VAL A 100 4.85 12.67 -18.65
N ILE A 101 5.05 13.99 -18.79
CA ILE A 101 4.05 14.90 -19.36
C ILE A 101 3.75 14.54 -20.83
N SER A 102 4.74 14.06 -21.58
CA SER A 102 4.51 13.63 -22.97
C SER A 102 3.56 12.42 -23.11
N GLY A 103 3.43 11.61 -22.04
CA GLY A 103 2.48 10.51 -21.94
C GLY A 103 1.18 10.86 -21.23
N GLN A 104 0.89 12.14 -21.01
CA GLN A 104 -0.40 12.57 -20.44
C GLN A 104 -1.49 12.52 -21.52
N TYR A 105 -2.67 12.01 -21.17
CA TYR A 105 -3.82 11.98 -22.07
C TYR A 105 -4.55 13.33 -22.11
N LEU A 106 -4.81 13.84 -23.32
CA LEU A 106 -5.25 15.22 -23.54
C LEU A 106 -6.62 15.35 -24.23
N ASP A 107 -7.27 14.26 -24.61
CA ASP A 107 -8.62 14.33 -25.19
C ASP A 107 -9.68 14.43 -24.07
N PRO A 108 -10.41 15.54 -23.93
CA PRO A 108 -11.43 15.70 -22.90
C PRO A 108 -12.68 14.83 -23.12
N ALA A 109 -12.81 14.15 -24.26
CA ALA A 109 -13.88 13.17 -24.47
C ALA A 109 -13.60 11.83 -23.76
N ASP A 110 -12.34 11.55 -23.43
CA ASP A 110 -11.92 10.29 -22.82
C ASP A 110 -12.10 10.31 -21.29
N GLN A 111 -12.49 9.17 -20.72
CA GLN A 111 -12.59 9.00 -19.26
C GLN A 111 -11.24 9.15 -18.55
N TRP A 112 -10.15 8.80 -19.23
CA TRP A 112 -8.78 8.95 -18.74
C TRP A 112 -8.16 10.32 -19.09
N TYR A 113 -8.95 11.34 -19.45
CA TYR A 113 -8.46 12.70 -19.65
C TYR A 113 -7.63 13.18 -18.45
N GLY A 114 -6.46 13.76 -18.72
CA GLY A 114 -5.52 14.26 -17.73
C GLY A 114 -4.74 13.20 -16.97
N ASP A 115 -5.01 11.92 -17.19
CA ASP A 115 -4.24 10.82 -16.63
C ASP A 115 -2.92 10.61 -17.36
N TYR A 116 -2.08 9.72 -16.83
CA TYR A 116 -0.79 9.37 -17.41
C TYR A 116 -0.77 7.91 -17.86
N THR A 117 -0.05 7.62 -18.95
CA THR A 117 0.24 6.24 -19.36
C THR A 117 0.94 5.47 -18.24
N GLN A 118 0.53 4.23 -17.92
CA GLN A 118 1.18 3.39 -16.90
C GLN A 118 2.66 3.06 -17.25
N SER A 119 2.96 2.98 -18.54
CA SER A 119 4.30 2.82 -19.11
C SER A 119 4.44 3.70 -20.35
N PRO A 120 5.62 4.27 -20.65
CA PRO A 120 5.82 5.10 -21.85
C PRO A 120 5.57 4.37 -23.18
N SER A 121 5.56 3.03 -23.18
CA SER A 121 5.22 2.23 -24.35
C SER A 121 3.75 1.80 -24.41
N ALA A 122 2.93 2.17 -23.42
CA ALA A 122 1.53 1.80 -23.39
C ALA A 122 0.77 2.46 -24.56
N PRO A 123 -0.06 1.71 -25.30
CA PRO A 123 -0.92 2.28 -26.32
C PRO A 123 -2.05 3.11 -25.70
N GLN A 124 -2.68 3.97 -26.52
CA GLN A 124 -3.89 4.71 -26.12
C GLN A 124 -5.04 3.72 -25.85
N PRO A 125 -5.73 3.80 -24.69
CA PRO A 125 -6.97 3.08 -24.44
C PRO A 125 -8.07 3.44 -25.45
N GLY A 126 -9.02 2.52 -25.68
CA GLY A 126 -10.14 2.74 -26.59
C GLY A 126 -9.82 2.54 -28.08
N THR A 127 -8.63 2.06 -28.43
CA THR A 127 -8.28 1.68 -29.81
C THR A 127 -8.76 0.26 -30.14
N THR A 128 -8.70 -0.15 -31.40
CA THR A 128 -9.08 -1.54 -31.78
C THR A 128 -8.10 -2.55 -31.19
N GLU A 129 -6.82 -2.22 -31.16
CA GLU A 129 -5.74 -3.07 -30.64
C GLU A 129 -5.61 -3.02 -29.13
N TYR A 130 -6.09 -1.94 -28.50
CA TYR A 130 -6.12 -1.77 -27.05
C TYR A 130 -7.47 -1.17 -26.62
N PRO A 131 -8.53 -2.01 -26.55
CA PRO A 131 -9.87 -1.57 -26.16
C PRO A 131 -9.89 -0.95 -24.77
N ASP A 132 -10.87 -0.08 -24.52
CA ASP A 132 -11.16 0.38 -23.16
C ASP A 132 -11.96 -0.72 -22.43
N GLU A 133 -11.26 -1.47 -21.58
CA GLU A 133 -11.85 -2.47 -20.68
C GLU A 133 -12.19 -1.86 -19.31
N GLY A 134 -12.15 -0.53 -19.19
CA GLY A 134 -12.48 0.22 -17.97
C GLY A 134 -11.28 0.54 -17.05
N PRO A 135 -11.56 1.15 -15.89
CA PRO A 135 -10.54 1.48 -14.89
C PRO A 135 -9.95 0.21 -14.26
N TYR A 136 -8.67 0.29 -13.88
CA TYR A 136 -7.86 -0.81 -13.31
C TYR A 136 -7.55 -1.96 -14.27
N SER A 137 -7.88 -1.80 -15.56
CA SER A 137 -7.50 -2.72 -16.63
C SER A 137 -6.68 -1.98 -17.69
N SER A 138 -7.33 -1.37 -18.68
CA SER A 138 -6.67 -0.66 -19.78
C SER A 138 -5.95 0.61 -19.30
N TRP A 139 -6.40 1.20 -18.20
CA TRP A 139 -5.81 2.38 -17.56
C TRP A 139 -6.02 2.35 -16.03
N ASP A 140 -5.12 2.99 -15.29
CA ASP A 140 -5.23 3.12 -13.83
C ASP A 140 -5.69 4.54 -13.48
N PRO A 141 -6.91 4.75 -12.98
CA PRO A 141 -7.40 6.09 -12.66
C PRO A 141 -6.67 6.77 -11.50
N ASN A 142 -5.96 6.01 -10.66
CA ASN A 142 -5.30 6.54 -9.46
C ASN A 142 -3.90 7.10 -9.77
N ILE A 143 -3.28 6.78 -10.92
CA ILE A 143 -1.90 7.20 -11.21
C ILE A 143 -1.76 8.72 -11.22
N ARG A 144 -2.75 9.46 -11.72
CA ARG A 144 -2.79 10.93 -11.65
C ARG A 144 -2.63 11.49 -10.24
N ASP A 145 -3.20 10.85 -9.23
CA ASP A 145 -3.19 11.34 -7.84
C ASP A 145 -1.82 11.09 -7.22
N PHE A 146 -1.23 9.92 -7.46
CA PHE A 146 0.12 9.57 -7.02
C PHE A 146 1.19 10.44 -7.69
N VAL A 147 1.10 10.67 -8.99
CA VAL A 147 1.99 11.57 -9.73
C VAL A 147 1.78 13.01 -9.26
N GLY A 148 0.51 13.42 -9.18
CA GLY A 148 0.11 14.78 -8.84
C GLY A 148 0.59 15.21 -7.46
N CYS A 149 0.40 14.37 -6.45
CA CYS A 149 0.85 14.66 -5.09
C CYS A 149 2.38 14.71 -4.97
N ALA A 150 3.11 13.87 -5.70
CA ALA A 150 4.58 13.94 -5.72
C ALA A 150 5.07 15.25 -6.36
N TRP A 151 4.46 15.68 -7.46
CA TRP A 151 4.87 16.88 -8.19
C TRP A 151 4.39 18.17 -7.52
N LEU A 152 3.30 18.12 -6.77
CA LEU A 152 2.92 19.17 -5.84
C LEU A 152 4.04 19.45 -4.85
N VAL A 153 4.61 18.41 -4.23
CA VAL A 153 5.79 18.56 -3.33
C VAL A 153 6.98 19.12 -4.11
N ALA A 154 7.24 18.64 -5.33
CA ALA A 154 8.32 19.14 -6.18
C ALA A 154 8.22 20.66 -6.42
N LEU A 155 7.04 21.14 -6.81
CA LEU A 155 6.83 22.55 -7.11
C LEU A 155 6.74 23.40 -5.84
N ASN A 156 6.17 22.89 -4.75
CA ASN A 156 6.05 23.68 -3.54
C ASN A 156 7.41 23.93 -2.87
N ASP A 157 8.26 22.90 -2.81
CA ASP A 157 9.48 22.96 -2.00
C ASP A 157 10.74 23.19 -2.85
N TYR A 158 10.71 22.88 -4.14
CA TYR A 158 11.90 22.81 -4.98
C TYR A 158 11.78 23.52 -6.34
N ASP A 159 10.73 24.32 -6.60
CA ASP A 159 10.60 25.06 -7.87
C ASP A 159 11.76 26.01 -8.16
N HIS A 160 12.36 26.58 -7.11
CA HIS A 160 13.54 27.45 -7.18
C HIS A 160 14.78 26.78 -7.79
N LEU A 161 14.82 25.45 -7.88
CA LEU A 161 15.88 24.70 -8.55
C LEU A 161 15.63 24.52 -10.06
N LEU A 162 14.37 24.71 -10.50
CA LEU A 162 13.93 24.38 -11.85
C LEU A 162 13.94 25.60 -12.78
N PRO A 163 14.13 25.41 -14.08
CA PRO A 163 13.83 26.44 -15.07
C PRO A 163 12.36 26.86 -15.00
N ALA A 164 12.10 28.16 -15.12
CA ALA A 164 10.73 28.70 -15.06
C ALA A 164 9.78 28.08 -16.09
N GLU A 165 10.29 27.71 -17.27
CA GLU A 165 9.52 27.01 -18.30
C GLU A 165 9.13 25.57 -17.90
N THR A 166 9.98 24.88 -17.14
CA THR A 166 9.67 23.55 -16.60
C THR A 166 8.58 23.67 -15.54
N VAL A 167 8.69 24.65 -14.63
CA VAL A 167 7.66 24.92 -13.61
C VAL A 167 6.29 25.14 -14.27
N ALA A 168 6.20 26.05 -15.24
CA ALA A 168 4.95 26.35 -15.95
C ALA A 168 4.38 25.12 -16.69
N ARG A 169 5.24 24.24 -17.20
CA ARG A 169 4.83 23.00 -17.88
C ARG A 169 4.25 21.98 -16.91
N VAL A 170 4.92 21.77 -15.77
CA VAL A 170 4.45 20.86 -14.71
C VAL A 170 3.12 21.39 -14.13
N GLU A 171 3.01 22.68 -13.86
CA GLU A 171 1.76 23.31 -13.40
C GLU A 171 0.61 23.07 -14.38
N LYS A 172 0.85 23.24 -15.68
CA LYS A 172 -0.15 22.96 -16.71
C LYS A 172 -0.57 21.49 -16.70
N SER A 173 0.38 20.56 -16.60
CA SER A 173 0.09 19.12 -16.51
C SER A 173 -0.77 18.79 -15.29
N LEU A 174 -0.41 19.35 -14.12
CA LEU A 174 -1.19 19.16 -12.88
C LEU A 174 -2.59 19.77 -12.98
N HIS A 175 -2.75 20.90 -13.67
CA HIS A 175 -4.08 21.49 -13.90
C HIS A 175 -4.97 20.57 -14.75
N ILE A 176 -4.41 19.94 -15.78
CA ILE A 176 -5.13 18.98 -16.62
C ILE A 176 -5.46 17.73 -15.80
N ALA A 177 -4.51 17.20 -15.02
CA ALA A 177 -4.73 16.05 -14.16
C ALA A 177 -5.85 16.28 -13.12
N ALA A 178 -5.85 17.43 -12.44
CA ALA A 178 -6.89 17.81 -11.49
C ALA A 178 -8.26 17.97 -12.18
N LYS A 179 -8.31 18.53 -13.40
CA LYS A 179 -9.57 18.61 -14.15
C LYS A 179 -10.09 17.23 -14.54
N GLY A 180 -9.20 16.36 -14.99
CA GLY A 180 -9.52 14.98 -15.33
C GLY A 180 -10.00 14.17 -14.13
N ASP A 181 -9.39 14.37 -12.95
CA ASP A 181 -9.82 13.68 -11.72
C ASP A 181 -11.30 13.94 -11.39
N LEU A 182 -11.86 15.09 -11.78
CA LEU A 182 -13.29 15.38 -11.59
C LEU A 182 -14.22 14.46 -12.41
N TYR A 183 -13.68 13.69 -13.37
CA TYR A 183 -14.45 12.69 -14.13
C TYR A 183 -14.69 11.43 -13.30
N ARG A 184 -13.89 11.23 -12.24
CA ARG A 184 -14.06 10.13 -11.30
C ARG A 184 -15.24 10.38 -10.36
N VAL A 185 -16.38 9.84 -10.75
CA VAL A 185 -17.64 9.90 -10.02
C VAL A 185 -18.06 8.48 -9.67
N GLY A 186 -17.96 8.12 -8.38
CA GLY A 186 -18.33 6.79 -7.91
C GLY A 186 -19.72 6.36 -8.38
N GLY A 187 -19.81 5.17 -8.98
CA GLY A 187 -21.05 4.58 -9.49
C GLY A 187 -21.44 5.01 -10.90
N VAL A 188 -20.65 5.89 -11.53
CA VAL A 188 -20.81 6.33 -12.91
C VAL A 188 -19.66 5.76 -13.75
N ASP A 189 -19.95 5.30 -14.96
CA ASP A 189 -18.95 4.78 -15.92
C ASP A 189 -17.99 3.72 -15.36
N GLY A 190 -18.45 2.94 -14.37
CA GLY A 190 -17.66 1.88 -13.73
C GLY A 190 -16.69 2.34 -12.64
N ASP A 191 -16.56 3.65 -12.39
CA ASP A 191 -15.68 4.20 -11.37
C ASP A 191 -16.21 3.95 -9.94
N ASN A 192 -15.29 3.82 -8.99
CA ASN A 192 -15.54 3.45 -7.59
C ASN A 192 -14.99 4.49 -6.59
N LEU A 193 -14.66 5.71 -7.04
CA LEU A 193 -14.12 6.75 -6.19
C LEU A 193 -15.20 7.42 -5.36
N TYR A 194 -15.31 6.93 -4.13
CA TYR A 194 -16.10 7.50 -3.04
C TYR A 194 -15.18 7.91 -1.88
N PRO A 195 -15.65 8.72 -0.92
CA PRO A 195 -14.88 9.05 0.29
C PRO A 195 -14.32 7.82 1.02
N CYS A 196 -15.05 6.70 1.00
CA CYS A 196 -14.63 5.46 1.64
C CYS A 196 -13.41 4.79 1.00
N TYR A 197 -13.05 5.12 -0.24
CA TYR A 197 -11.83 4.61 -0.86
C TYR A 197 -10.56 5.19 -0.19
N SER A 198 -10.73 6.15 0.73
CA SER A 198 -9.69 6.63 1.65
C SER A 198 -8.49 7.23 0.92
N ASN A 199 -7.44 6.45 0.58
CA ASN A 199 -6.19 7.00 0.07
C ASN A 199 -6.32 7.80 -1.25
N PRO A 200 -7.01 7.35 -2.31
CA PRO A 200 -7.15 8.16 -3.52
C PRO A 200 -8.03 9.38 -3.25
N TRP A 201 -9.03 9.25 -2.39
CA TRP A 201 -9.88 10.36 -1.98
C TRP A 201 -9.11 11.44 -1.20
N ILE A 202 -8.18 11.04 -0.33
CA ILE A 202 -7.34 11.99 0.41
C ILE A 202 -6.36 12.68 -0.56
N MET A 203 -5.73 11.94 -1.47
CA MET A 203 -4.80 12.48 -2.46
C MET A 203 -5.48 13.44 -3.44
N ARG A 204 -6.63 13.06 -4.03
CA ARG A 204 -7.38 13.96 -4.92
C ARG A 204 -7.72 15.27 -4.22
N THR A 205 -8.08 15.22 -2.93
CA THR A 205 -8.56 16.39 -2.20
C THR A 205 -7.47 17.46 -2.09
N ILE A 206 -6.24 17.06 -1.75
CA ILE A 206 -5.11 18.01 -1.71
C ILE A 206 -4.66 18.43 -3.10
N LEU A 207 -4.70 17.53 -4.08
CA LEU A 207 -4.38 17.87 -5.46
C LEU A 207 -5.32 18.97 -5.98
N GLN A 208 -6.62 18.82 -5.78
CA GLN A 208 -7.63 19.82 -6.16
C GLN A 208 -7.43 21.16 -5.44
N ASN A 209 -7.26 21.13 -4.11
CA ASN A 209 -7.07 22.34 -3.30
C ASN A 209 -5.80 23.10 -3.70
N TRP A 210 -4.66 22.43 -3.77
CA TRP A 210 -3.38 23.06 -4.06
C TRP A 210 -3.29 23.53 -5.51
N VAL A 211 -3.65 22.69 -6.48
CA VAL A 211 -3.59 23.06 -7.91
C VAL A 211 -4.54 24.23 -8.19
N GLY A 212 -5.78 24.16 -7.68
CA GLY A 212 -6.74 25.26 -7.82
C GLY A 212 -6.21 26.57 -7.24
N THR A 213 -5.55 26.51 -6.08
CA THR A 213 -4.94 27.70 -5.46
C THR A 213 -3.78 28.22 -6.29
N ARG A 214 -2.89 27.33 -6.74
CA ARG A 214 -1.68 27.66 -7.50
C ARG A 214 -2.00 28.35 -8.83
N VAL A 215 -3.04 27.91 -9.54
CA VAL A 215 -3.41 28.45 -10.87
C VAL A 215 -4.61 29.41 -10.83
N GLY A 216 -5.18 29.67 -9.66
CA GLY A 216 -6.35 30.55 -9.49
C GLY A 216 -7.67 29.98 -9.99
N ASP A 217 -7.80 28.65 -10.08
CA ASP A 217 -9.03 27.96 -10.49
C ASP A 217 -9.95 27.70 -9.28
N LYS A 218 -10.97 28.55 -9.14
CA LYS A 218 -11.91 28.50 -8.01
C LYS A 218 -12.77 27.24 -7.97
N ASN A 219 -12.99 26.58 -9.11
CA ASN A 219 -13.80 25.36 -9.13
C ASN A 219 -13.03 24.20 -8.51
N LEU A 220 -11.72 24.13 -8.77
CA LEU A 220 -10.85 23.10 -8.19
C LEU A 220 -10.67 23.34 -6.68
N THR A 221 -10.45 24.58 -6.24
CA THR A 221 -10.38 24.87 -4.79
C THR A 221 -11.68 24.51 -4.07
N GLN A 222 -12.84 24.86 -4.63
CA GLN A 222 -14.14 24.48 -4.09
C GLN A 222 -14.35 22.96 -4.06
N SER A 223 -13.88 22.24 -5.09
CA SER A 223 -13.94 20.77 -5.12
C SER A 223 -13.10 20.17 -4.00
N GLY A 224 -11.88 20.66 -3.78
CA GLY A 224 -11.03 20.25 -2.66
C GLY A 224 -11.70 20.46 -1.29
N GLU A 225 -12.29 21.64 -1.05
CA GLU A 225 -13.01 21.89 0.21
C GLU A 225 -14.20 20.94 0.40
N LYS A 226 -14.96 20.69 -0.67
CA LYS A 226 -16.09 19.75 -0.65
C LYS A 226 -15.62 18.34 -0.33
N PHE A 227 -14.58 17.84 -1.00
CA PHE A 227 -14.07 16.49 -0.79
C PHE A 227 -13.49 16.30 0.62
N ALA A 228 -12.89 17.34 1.19
CA ALA A 228 -12.43 17.32 2.58
C ALA A 228 -13.60 17.20 3.57
N GLN A 229 -14.69 17.94 3.34
CA GLN A 229 -15.90 17.82 4.15
C GLN A 229 -16.51 16.43 4.04
N GLU A 230 -16.65 15.88 2.83
CA GLU A 230 -17.22 14.55 2.61
C GLU A 230 -16.40 13.43 3.28
N LEU A 231 -15.06 13.53 3.25
CA LEU A 231 -14.19 12.63 3.99
C LEU A 231 -14.41 12.76 5.50
N TYR A 232 -14.41 13.98 6.03
CA TYR A 232 -14.55 14.22 7.47
C TYR A 232 -15.91 13.78 8.00
N ASP A 233 -16.99 14.02 7.24
CA ASP A 233 -18.34 13.57 7.59
C ASP A 233 -18.40 12.05 7.71
N LEU A 234 -17.78 11.32 6.79
CA LEU A 234 -17.72 9.86 6.85
C LEU A 234 -16.82 9.37 8.00
N TRP A 235 -15.60 9.92 8.11
CA TRP A 235 -14.63 9.52 9.12
C TRP A 235 -15.15 9.79 10.54
N SER A 236 -15.77 10.94 10.78
CA SER A 236 -16.27 11.37 12.10
C SER A 236 -17.41 10.51 12.66
N MET A 237 -18.01 9.63 11.84
CA MET A 237 -18.99 8.65 12.33
C MET A 237 -18.39 7.70 13.37
N TYR A 238 -17.14 7.27 13.15
CA TYR A 238 -16.47 6.25 13.97
C TYR A 238 -15.02 6.59 14.33
N HIS A 239 -14.49 7.69 13.81
CA HIS A 239 -13.10 8.13 13.93
C HIS A 239 -12.09 7.12 13.36
N THR A 240 -12.48 6.40 12.32
CA THR A 240 -11.68 5.39 11.60
C THR A 240 -11.77 5.66 10.10
N LEU A 241 -10.71 5.32 9.36
CA LEU A 241 -10.79 5.33 7.91
C LEU A 241 -11.57 4.09 7.44
N SER A 242 -12.38 4.27 6.39
CA SER A 242 -13.19 3.22 5.81
C SER A 242 -12.37 2.05 5.26
N GLU A 243 -11.24 2.34 4.61
CA GLU A 243 -10.24 1.31 4.27
C GLU A 243 -9.43 0.98 5.52
N PHE A 244 -10.01 0.11 6.35
CA PHE A 244 -9.52 -0.15 7.69
C PHE A 244 -8.19 -0.92 7.70
N ASN A 245 -7.23 -0.41 8.47
CA ASN A 245 -6.00 -1.09 8.87
C ASN A 245 -5.23 -1.76 7.72
N SER A 246 -5.28 -1.17 6.53
CA SER A 246 -4.60 -1.62 5.32
C SER A 246 -3.08 -1.47 5.45
N PRO A 247 -2.30 -2.56 5.56
CA PRO A 247 -0.84 -2.44 5.62
C PRO A 247 -0.24 -1.71 4.42
N THR A 248 -0.91 -1.81 3.27
CA THR A 248 -0.43 -1.17 2.06
C THR A 248 -0.88 0.28 1.97
N TYR A 249 -2.09 0.66 2.38
CA TYR A 249 -2.58 2.02 2.09
C TYR A 249 -2.92 2.89 3.30
N SER A 250 -2.98 2.36 4.53
CA SER A 250 -3.10 3.22 5.72
C SER A 250 -1.93 4.20 5.81
N GLY A 251 -0.73 3.77 5.43
CA GLY A 251 0.42 4.66 5.32
C GLY A 251 0.26 5.74 4.26
N VAL A 252 -0.26 5.41 3.07
CA VAL A 252 -0.52 6.39 2.01
C VAL A 252 -1.54 7.43 2.45
N ALA A 253 -2.60 7.01 3.13
CA ALA A 253 -3.59 7.92 3.71
C ALA A 253 -2.94 8.89 4.70
N MET A 254 -2.08 8.40 5.61
CA MET A 254 -1.34 9.23 6.55
C MET A 254 -0.36 10.19 5.86
N TRP A 255 0.34 9.74 4.83
CA TRP A 255 1.22 10.57 4.01
C TRP A 255 0.43 11.70 3.33
N ALA A 256 -0.68 11.38 2.68
CA ALA A 256 -1.51 12.36 2.00
C ALA A 256 -2.14 13.36 2.98
N LEU A 257 -2.55 12.94 4.17
CA LEU A 257 -2.99 13.85 5.25
C LEU A 257 -1.86 14.77 5.74
N ALA A 258 -0.61 14.32 5.72
CA ALA A 258 0.52 15.20 6.01
C ALA A 258 0.71 16.27 4.92
N LEU A 259 0.39 15.95 3.66
CA LEU A 259 0.36 16.95 2.59
C LEU A 259 -0.76 17.97 2.79
N TRP A 260 -1.93 17.55 3.30
CA TRP A 260 -3.00 18.47 3.66
C TRP A 260 -2.53 19.49 4.72
N SER A 261 -1.82 19.02 5.76
CA SER A 261 -1.30 19.93 6.79
C SER A 261 -0.27 20.92 6.23
N GLN A 262 0.62 20.45 5.35
CA GLN A 262 1.73 21.26 4.84
C GLN A 262 1.33 22.24 3.74
N TYR A 263 0.46 21.81 2.83
CA TYR A 263 0.32 22.47 1.53
C TYR A 263 -1.11 22.91 1.21
N ALA A 264 -2.11 22.56 2.02
CA ALA A 264 -3.45 23.09 1.79
C ALA A 264 -3.48 24.61 1.96
N SER A 265 -4.35 25.27 1.19
CA SER A 265 -4.51 26.73 1.21
C SER A 265 -4.90 27.25 2.59
N ASP A 266 -4.44 28.45 2.94
CA ASP A 266 -4.76 29.11 4.20
C ASP A 266 -6.28 29.15 4.47
N GLY A 267 -6.69 28.68 5.66
CA GLY A 267 -8.09 28.66 6.08
C GLY A 267 -8.93 27.53 5.49
N SER A 268 -8.30 26.58 4.77
CA SER A 268 -8.94 25.39 4.24
C SER A 268 -9.48 24.45 5.32
N LEU A 269 -10.58 23.75 5.02
CA LEU A 269 -11.08 22.63 5.81
C LEU A 269 -10.05 21.49 5.93
N LEU A 270 -9.18 21.31 4.93
CA LEU A 270 -8.12 20.31 4.96
C LEU A 270 -7.23 20.54 6.20
N GLN A 271 -6.71 21.76 6.40
CA GLN A 271 -5.87 22.11 7.56
C GLN A 271 -6.62 21.95 8.89
N LYS A 272 -7.93 22.20 8.89
CA LYS A 272 -8.77 22.07 10.08
C LYS A 272 -8.93 20.61 10.52
N TYR A 273 -9.07 19.68 9.58
CA TYR A 273 -9.39 18.28 9.89
C TYR A 273 -8.18 17.39 10.16
N VAL A 274 -7.02 17.68 9.53
CA VAL A 274 -5.82 16.84 9.68
C VAL A 274 -5.42 16.56 11.14
N PRO A 275 -5.42 17.54 12.08
CA PRO A 275 -4.99 17.26 13.44
C PRO A 275 -5.76 16.13 14.11
N GLU A 276 -7.05 16.01 13.82
CA GLU A 276 -7.90 14.98 14.41
C GLU A 276 -7.68 13.63 13.72
N ILE A 277 -7.78 13.61 12.39
CA ILE A 277 -7.68 12.37 11.60
C ILE A 277 -6.31 11.73 11.77
N LEU A 278 -5.23 12.50 11.61
CA LEU A 278 -3.87 11.97 11.65
C LEU A 278 -3.44 11.53 13.06
N THR A 279 -3.92 12.20 14.11
CA THR A 279 -3.73 11.75 15.50
C THR A 279 -4.44 10.42 15.75
N ALA A 280 -5.68 10.27 15.27
CA ALA A 280 -6.43 9.03 15.38
C ALA A 280 -5.76 7.88 14.62
N SER A 281 -5.29 8.12 13.39
CA SER A 281 -4.56 7.13 12.60
C SER A 281 -3.27 6.67 13.29
N TRP A 282 -2.52 7.58 13.91
CA TRP A 282 -1.35 7.20 14.72
C TRP A 282 -1.71 6.33 15.92
N ASN A 283 -2.80 6.67 16.62
CA ASN A 283 -3.26 5.91 17.77
C ASN A 283 -3.72 4.51 17.36
N GLU A 284 -4.49 4.39 16.28
CA GLU A 284 -4.94 3.11 15.73
C GLU A 284 -3.76 2.24 15.29
N LEU A 285 -2.85 2.79 14.48
CA LEU A 285 -1.63 2.10 14.05
C LEU A 285 -0.81 1.57 15.24
N ALA A 286 -0.65 2.39 16.28
CA ALA A 286 0.12 2.01 17.47
C ALA A 286 -0.59 1.04 18.41
N GLN A 287 -1.92 0.86 18.28
CA GLN A 287 -2.64 -0.22 18.96
C GLN A 287 -2.50 -1.51 18.17
N LEU A 288 -2.65 -1.46 16.84
CA LEU A 288 -2.70 -2.64 15.98
C LEU A 288 -1.31 -3.18 15.58
N TYR A 289 -0.25 -2.41 15.76
CA TYR A 289 1.11 -2.87 15.47
C TYR A 289 1.65 -3.79 16.58
N ASN A 290 2.01 -5.01 16.22
CA ASN A 290 2.71 -5.93 17.11
C ASN A 290 4.23 -5.81 16.90
N ALA A 291 4.91 -5.10 17.81
CA ALA A 291 6.36 -4.87 17.73
C ALA A 291 7.21 -6.14 17.90
N ASN A 292 6.66 -7.22 18.47
CA ASN A 292 7.37 -8.50 18.59
C ASN A 292 7.37 -9.29 17.28
N LEU A 293 6.21 -9.38 16.62
CA LEU A 293 6.08 -10.00 15.30
C LEU A 293 6.59 -9.10 14.17
N LYS A 294 6.71 -7.79 14.42
CA LYS A 294 6.92 -6.73 13.42
C LYS A 294 5.93 -6.87 12.28
N ASN A 295 4.66 -6.91 12.65
CA ASN A 295 3.55 -7.01 11.73
C ASN A 295 2.35 -6.25 12.28
N LEU A 296 1.52 -5.72 11.40
CA LEU A 296 0.22 -5.14 11.76
C LEU A 296 -0.76 -6.30 11.99
N ALA A 297 -1.43 -6.35 13.13
CA ALA A 297 -2.49 -7.34 13.35
C ALA A 297 -3.63 -7.10 12.35
N GLY A 298 -4.39 -8.14 11.98
CA GLY A 298 -5.59 -7.98 11.15
C GLY A 298 -6.78 -7.38 11.92
N PRO A 299 -7.97 -7.28 11.31
CA PRO A 299 -8.26 -7.57 9.89
C PRO A 299 -7.65 -6.50 8.96
N TRP A 300 -7.61 -6.78 7.67
CA TRP A 300 -7.04 -5.86 6.67
C TRP A 300 -7.95 -5.68 5.46
N ASP A 301 -8.35 -4.44 5.18
CA ASP A 301 -9.10 -4.14 3.95
C ASP A 301 -8.25 -4.31 2.69
N ARG A 302 -6.95 -4.05 2.79
CA ARG A 302 -6.03 -4.25 1.66
C ARG A 302 -4.61 -4.61 2.08
N THR A 303 -4.18 -5.81 1.72
CA THR A 303 -2.77 -6.20 1.82
C THR A 303 -2.31 -6.97 0.59
N TYR A 304 -1.06 -6.73 0.20
CA TYR A 304 -0.32 -7.52 -0.79
C TYR A 304 0.83 -8.29 -0.15
N GLY A 305 0.75 -8.51 1.16
CA GLY A 305 1.56 -9.52 1.86
C GLY A 305 1.04 -9.89 3.24
N TYR A 306 1.41 -11.08 3.71
CA TYR A 306 1.00 -11.56 5.04
C TYR A 306 2.08 -11.37 6.12
N ASN A 307 3.34 -11.28 5.71
CA ASN A 307 4.49 -11.10 6.61
C ASN A 307 5.29 -9.88 6.16
N MET A 308 5.10 -8.73 6.83
CA MET A 308 5.78 -7.46 6.50
C MET A 308 7.31 -7.51 6.66
N MET A 309 7.87 -8.56 7.26
CA MET A 309 9.31 -8.80 7.24
C MET A 309 9.81 -9.45 5.93
N SER A 310 8.91 -9.76 5.00
CA SER A 310 9.21 -10.36 3.68
C SER A 310 8.61 -9.57 2.50
N TYR A 311 7.54 -8.80 2.72
CA TYR A 311 6.96 -7.92 1.70
C TYR A 311 7.07 -6.45 2.11
N THR A 312 7.09 -5.56 1.13
CA THR A 312 7.13 -4.12 1.37
C THR A 312 5.72 -3.56 1.51
N SER A 313 5.41 -3.05 2.69
CA SER A 313 4.17 -2.34 2.98
C SER A 313 4.41 -0.82 3.01
N LEU A 314 3.35 -0.01 2.94
CA LEU A 314 3.46 1.45 3.10
C LEU A 314 3.12 1.93 4.51
N VAL A 315 2.74 1.05 5.45
CA VAL A 315 2.83 1.36 6.89
C VAL A 315 4.26 1.25 7.43
N ALA A 316 5.11 0.43 6.82
CA ALA A 316 6.52 0.31 7.19
C ALA A 316 7.33 1.64 7.13
N PRO A 317 7.22 2.51 6.10
CA PRO A 317 7.93 3.79 6.09
C PRO A 317 7.42 4.75 7.17
N VAL A 318 6.14 4.68 7.53
CA VAL A 318 5.56 5.46 8.63
C VAL A 318 6.20 5.09 9.97
N ILE A 319 6.31 3.79 10.25
CA ILE A 319 6.95 3.27 11.46
C ILE A 319 8.46 3.53 11.43
N TRP A 320 9.12 3.30 10.29
CA TRP A 320 10.55 3.59 10.10
C TRP A 320 10.84 5.06 10.39
N GLY A 321 10.13 5.99 9.78
CA GLY A 321 10.34 7.41 10.01
C GLY A 321 10.11 7.85 11.47
N ALA A 322 9.25 7.14 12.21
CA ALA A 322 8.93 7.48 13.60
C ALA A 322 9.93 6.92 14.63
N VAL A 323 10.34 5.66 14.46
CA VAL A 323 11.10 4.92 15.47
C VAL A 323 12.38 4.28 14.96
N GLY A 324 12.61 4.28 13.65
CA GLY A 324 13.82 3.77 13.00
C GLY A 324 13.61 2.40 12.36
N LYS A 325 14.45 2.09 11.36
CA LYS A 325 14.42 0.83 10.58
C LYS A 325 14.39 -0.42 11.45
N GLU A 326 15.11 -0.40 12.57
CA GLU A 326 15.21 -1.54 13.47
C GLU A 326 13.85 -1.98 14.02
N TYR A 327 12.93 -1.04 14.25
CA TYR A 327 11.61 -1.31 14.82
C TYR A 327 10.52 -1.40 13.76
N ALA A 328 10.80 -0.99 12.52
CA ALA A 328 9.85 -1.03 11.43
C ALA A 328 9.65 -2.45 10.88
N PRO A 329 8.45 -2.77 10.38
CA PRO A 329 8.16 -4.02 9.71
C PRO A 329 8.66 -3.98 8.26
N PHE A 330 9.98 -3.96 8.08
CA PHE A 330 10.64 -3.84 6.77
C PHE A 330 11.52 -5.06 6.48
N PRO A 331 11.51 -5.61 5.25
CA PRO A 331 12.34 -6.74 4.88
C PRO A 331 13.83 -6.49 5.11
N LYS A 332 14.49 -7.41 5.83
CA LYS A 332 15.94 -7.31 6.09
C LYS A 332 16.75 -7.42 4.80
N GLN A 333 16.31 -8.29 3.90
CA GLN A 333 16.91 -8.47 2.59
C GLN A 333 16.15 -7.61 1.58
N ILE A 334 16.81 -6.58 1.06
CA ILE A 334 16.20 -5.66 0.08
C ILE A 334 16.02 -6.36 -1.27
N SER A 335 16.99 -7.17 -1.70
CA SER A 335 16.86 -7.94 -2.94
C SER A 335 15.89 -9.12 -2.76
N GLY A 336 14.85 -9.17 -3.59
CA GLY A 336 13.86 -10.25 -3.55
C GLY A 336 12.78 -10.09 -2.48
N MET A 337 12.58 -8.87 -1.97
CA MET A 337 11.38 -8.52 -1.21
C MET A 337 10.13 -8.71 -2.11
N TYR A 338 9.03 -9.20 -1.55
CA TYR A 338 7.75 -9.21 -2.26
C TYR A 338 7.17 -7.80 -2.34
N HIS A 339 6.41 -7.53 -3.40
CA HIS A 339 5.79 -6.23 -3.63
C HIS A 339 6.80 -5.05 -3.59
N GLN A 340 7.99 -5.27 -4.17
CA GLN A 340 9.15 -4.36 -4.01
C GLN A 340 8.95 -2.95 -4.58
N ASP A 341 8.05 -2.80 -5.54
CA ASP A 341 7.75 -1.53 -6.21
C ASP A 341 7.34 -0.42 -5.23
N ASP A 342 6.65 -0.76 -4.14
CA ASP A 342 6.25 0.19 -3.10
C ASP A 342 7.44 0.84 -2.38
N PHE A 343 8.62 0.21 -2.42
CA PHE A 343 9.83 0.79 -1.85
C PHE A 343 10.26 2.06 -2.59
N ALA A 344 9.88 2.20 -3.87
CA ALA A 344 10.12 3.41 -4.65
C ALA A 344 9.47 4.66 -4.04
N PHE A 345 8.42 4.48 -3.23
CA PHE A 345 7.63 5.55 -2.66
C PHE A 345 8.20 6.10 -1.33
N TYR A 346 9.04 5.32 -0.64
CA TYR A 346 9.54 5.65 0.70
C TYR A 346 10.24 7.02 0.83
N PRO A 347 10.97 7.52 -0.17
CA PRO A 347 11.54 8.86 -0.08
C PRO A 347 10.48 9.94 0.05
N LEU A 348 9.30 9.81 -0.56
CA LEU A 348 8.20 10.77 -0.41
C LEU A 348 7.59 10.73 0.99
N PHE A 349 7.53 9.55 1.63
CA PHE A 349 7.21 9.44 3.05
C PHE A 349 8.22 10.19 3.90
N ALA A 350 9.52 10.02 3.63
CA ALA A 350 10.58 10.65 4.41
C ALA A 350 10.47 12.18 4.40
N LEU A 351 10.12 12.76 3.25
CA LEU A 351 9.88 14.21 3.14
C LEU A 351 8.68 14.67 3.98
N ALA A 352 7.63 13.85 4.11
CA ALA A 352 6.44 14.17 4.90
C ALA A 352 6.57 13.85 6.41
N MET A 353 7.56 13.04 6.81
CA MET A 353 7.71 12.59 8.19
C MET A 353 7.77 13.73 9.22
N PRO A 354 8.53 14.83 9.03
CA PRO A 354 8.56 15.92 10.00
C PRO A 354 7.18 16.48 10.33
N GLU A 355 6.28 16.54 9.34
CA GLU A 355 4.89 16.93 9.56
C GLU A 355 4.10 15.84 10.28
N MET A 356 4.17 14.60 9.79
CA MET A 356 3.44 13.47 10.36
C MET A 356 3.72 13.31 11.87
N LEU A 357 4.98 13.52 12.28
CA LEU A 357 5.41 13.36 13.66
C LEU A 357 4.84 14.40 14.62
N LYS A 358 4.31 15.53 14.14
CA LYS A 358 3.63 16.53 14.99
C LYS A 358 2.39 15.95 15.68
N TYR A 359 1.78 14.93 15.09
CA TYR A 359 0.54 14.29 15.55
C TYR A 359 0.78 12.95 16.23
N LEU A 360 2.04 12.51 16.34
CA LEU A 360 2.41 11.27 17.01
C LEU A 360 2.52 11.49 18.52
N SER A 361 1.66 10.82 19.29
CA SER A 361 1.75 10.86 20.75
C SER A 361 2.98 10.11 21.28
N ALA A 362 3.49 10.50 22.44
CA ALA A 362 4.60 9.80 23.10
C ALA A 362 4.26 8.33 23.43
N GLN A 363 2.99 8.06 23.78
CA GLN A 363 2.52 6.71 24.07
C GLN A 363 2.48 5.85 22.80
N SER A 364 1.92 6.40 21.72
CA SER A 364 1.87 5.72 20.42
C SER A 364 3.27 5.42 19.91
N LYS A 365 4.20 6.37 20.03
CA LYS A 365 5.61 6.16 19.71
C LYS A 365 6.24 5.03 20.53
N LYS A 366 5.94 4.95 21.83
CA LYS A 366 6.43 3.87 22.69
C LYS A 366 5.91 2.50 22.22
N ASN A 367 4.61 2.41 21.90
CA ASN A 367 3.99 1.16 21.45
C ASN A 367 4.57 0.65 20.11
N LEU A 368 5.06 1.55 19.25
CA LEU A 368 5.76 1.18 18.02
C LEU A 368 7.14 0.56 18.26
N VAL A 369 7.76 0.83 19.41
CA VAL A 369 9.08 0.28 19.80
C VAL A 369 8.91 -1.02 20.60
N GLU A 370 7.95 -1.02 21.53
CA GLU A 370 7.72 -2.10 22.48
C GLU A 370 6.23 -2.44 22.53
N PHE A 371 5.90 -3.72 22.37
CA PHE A 371 4.51 -4.18 22.44
C PHE A 371 3.88 -3.81 23.79
N PRO A 372 2.73 -3.11 23.82
CA PRO A 372 2.18 -2.52 25.05
C PRO A 372 1.62 -3.52 26.06
N GLY A 373 1.61 -4.81 25.72
CA GLY A 373 1.00 -5.87 26.51
C GLY A 373 -0.26 -6.42 25.85
N GLU A 374 -0.76 -7.53 26.40
CA GLU A 374 -1.97 -8.18 25.87
C GLU A 374 -3.18 -7.24 25.95
N HIS A 375 -3.92 -7.10 24.85
CA HIS A 375 -5.11 -6.25 24.81
C HIS A 375 -6.08 -6.65 23.69
N LEU A 376 -7.29 -6.13 23.81
CA LEU A 376 -8.33 -6.19 22.78
C LEU A 376 -8.53 -4.77 22.24
N HIS A 377 -8.47 -4.63 20.93
CA HIS A 377 -8.85 -3.44 20.19
C HIS A 377 -10.22 -3.66 19.55
N THR A 378 -11.07 -2.64 19.61
CA THR A 378 -12.39 -2.64 18.96
C THR A 378 -12.58 -1.34 18.20
N ALA A 379 -13.10 -1.45 17.00
CA ALA A 379 -13.37 -0.32 16.12
C ALA A 379 -14.65 -0.57 15.32
N GLN A 380 -15.15 0.48 14.67
CA GLN A 380 -16.16 0.38 13.63
C GLN A 380 -15.65 1.09 12.40
N ALA A 381 -16.03 0.64 11.22
CA ALA A 381 -15.72 1.30 9.94
C ALA A 381 -16.94 1.24 9.03
N TYR A 382 -17.03 2.14 8.06
CA TYR A 382 -18.15 2.17 7.14
C TYR A 382 -17.72 2.64 5.76
N SER A 383 -18.04 1.84 4.73
CA SER A 383 -17.66 2.07 3.34
C SER A 383 -18.87 2.16 2.41
N PRO A 384 -19.71 3.21 2.50
CA PRO A 384 -20.82 3.39 1.58
C PRO A 384 -20.33 3.69 0.16
N PRO A 385 -21.01 3.21 -0.90
CA PRO A 385 -22.24 2.42 -0.86
C PRO A 385 -22.01 0.90 -0.73
N PHE A 386 -20.76 0.46 -0.57
CA PHE A 386 -20.41 -0.97 -0.61
C PHE A 386 -20.85 -1.74 0.64
N ASP A 387 -20.78 -1.10 1.81
CA ASP A 387 -21.28 -1.67 3.05
C ASP A 387 -22.78 -1.37 3.22
N THR A 388 -23.56 -2.40 3.52
CA THR A 388 -25.00 -2.25 3.83
C THR A 388 -25.23 -1.79 5.28
N TYR A 389 -24.24 -1.97 6.15
CA TYR A 389 -24.23 -1.47 7.52
C TYR A 389 -22.78 -1.28 8.03
N PRO A 390 -22.57 -0.49 9.10
CA PRO A 390 -21.25 -0.28 9.70
C PRO A 390 -20.60 -1.58 10.19
N ARG A 391 -19.37 -1.84 9.77
CA ARG A 391 -18.59 -3.01 10.19
C ARG A 391 -18.22 -2.92 11.66
N ASN A 392 -18.17 -4.06 12.33
CA ASN A 392 -17.65 -4.16 13.70
C ASN A 392 -16.33 -4.93 13.69
N ILE A 393 -15.28 -4.30 14.19
CA ILE A 393 -13.93 -4.85 14.17
C ILE A 393 -13.51 -5.22 15.57
N THR A 394 -12.85 -6.38 15.68
CA THR A 394 -12.24 -6.89 16.91
C THR A 394 -10.87 -7.44 16.62
N THR A 395 -9.87 -7.00 17.38
CA THR A 395 -8.50 -7.50 17.26
C THR A 395 -7.93 -7.77 18.63
N TRP A 396 -7.70 -9.03 18.95
CA TRP A 396 -6.99 -9.44 20.16
C TRP A 396 -5.52 -9.67 19.84
N MET A 397 -4.64 -9.13 20.68
CA MET A 397 -3.19 -9.25 20.50
C MET A 397 -2.54 -9.68 21.80
N SER A 398 -1.68 -10.67 21.68
CA SER A 398 -0.67 -11.04 22.67
C SER A 398 0.72 -10.84 22.05
N LYS A 399 1.76 -11.11 22.84
CA LYS A 399 3.15 -10.92 22.40
C LYS A 399 3.47 -11.67 21.10
N ASP A 400 3.14 -12.96 21.04
CA ASP A 400 3.59 -13.86 19.97
C ASP A 400 2.44 -14.38 19.11
N LEU A 401 1.23 -13.81 19.27
CA LEU A 401 0.00 -14.21 18.58
C LEU A 401 -0.97 -13.03 18.49
N THR A 402 -1.51 -12.78 17.30
CA THR A 402 -2.55 -11.78 17.04
C THR A 402 -3.72 -12.43 16.30
N ILE A 403 -4.95 -12.06 16.65
CA ILE A 403 -6.18 -12.50 16.01
C ILE A 403 -7.02 -11.27 15.72
N GLY A 404 -7.29 -11.01 14.45
CA GLY A 404 -8.11 -9.90 13.99
C GLY A 404 -9.30 -10.38 13.19
N ALA A 405 -10.45 -9.76 13.37
CA ALA A 405 -11.67 -10.11 12.66
C ALA A 405 -12.61 -8.92 12.51
N GLU A 406 -13.43 -8.95 11.47
CA GLU A 406 -14.55 -8.02 11.31
C GLU A 406 -15.86 -8.71 10.92
N THR A 407 -16.95 -8.14 11.42
CA THR A 407 -18.31 -8.46 11.02
C THR A 407 -18.77 -7.45 9.97
N LEU A 408 -19.19 -7.93 8.80
CA LEU A 408 -19.57 -7.11 7.65
C LEU A 408 -20.75 -7.70 6.87
N ALA A 409 -21.46 -6.84 6.15
CA ALA A 409 -22.23 -7.24 4.97
C ALA A 409 -22.08 -6.20 3.87
N GLN A 410 -21.67 -6.69 2.71
CA GLN A 410 -21.29 -5.90 1.56
C GLN A 410 -22.09 -6.30 0.33
N ASP A 411 -22.29 -5.36 -0.58
CA ASP A 411 -22.90 -5.65 -1.89
C ASP A 411 -21.89 -6.34 -2.82
N VAL A 412 -20.59 -6.11 -2.61
CA VAL A 412 -19.48 -6.69 -3.37
C VAL A 412 -18.33 -7.03 -2.42
N ILE A 413 -17.79 -8.26 -2.52
CA ILE A 413 -16.65 -8.71 -1.72
C ILE A 413 -15.43 -7.82 -2.00
N GLY A 414 -14.74 -7.38 -0.93
CA GLY A 414 -13.57 -6.51 -1.04
C GLY A 414 -13.90 -5.01 -1.09
N GLY A 415 -15.15 -4.64 -0.81
CA GLY A 415 -15.58 -3.26 -0.63
C GLY A 415 -15.24 -2.34 -1.81
N ALA A 416 -14.79 -1.13 -1.50
CA ALA A 416 -14.51 -0.09 -2.50
C ALA A 416 -13.45 -0.52 -3.53
N ALA A 417 -12.47 -1.32 -3.12
CA ALA A 417 -11.42 -1.83 -3.99
C ALA A 417 -11.90 -2.93 -4.94
N LYS A 418 -13.03 -3.58 -4.65
CA LYS A 418 -13.56 -4.76 -5.37
C LYS A 418 -12.51 -5.86 -5.56
N SER A 419 -11.64 -6.06 -4.56
CA SER A 419 -10.49 -6.95 -4.63
C SER A 419 -10.53 -8.00 -3.53
N THR A 420 -11.01 -9.20 -3.86
CA THR A 420 -11.03 -10.33 -2.93
C THR A 420 -9.62 -10.77 -2.54
N SER A 421 -8.65 -10.71 -3.47
CA SER A 421 -7.28 -11.18 -3.22
C SER A 421 -6.54 -10.34 -2.16
N ALA A 422 -6.88 -9.07 -2.04
CA ALA A 422 -6.26 -8.16 -1.07
C ALA A 422 -7.08 -7.99 0.22
N PHE A 423 -8.34 -8.46 0.24
CA PHE A 423 -9.26 -8.30 1.36
C PHE A 423 -9.20 -9.47 2.34
N ASN A 424 -8.94 -9.19 3.62
CA ASN A 424 -8.62 -10.19 4.64
C ASN A 424 -9.36 -9.89 5.95
N PRO A 425 -10.66 -10.24 6.06
CA PRO A 425 -11.50 -9.82 7.18
C PRO A 425 -11.34 -10.66 8.44
N ALA A 426 -10.58 -11.76 8.40
CA ALA A 426 -10.26 -12.55 9.57
C ALA A 426 -8.87 -13.18 9.44
N VAL A 427 -7.98 -12.87 10.38
CA VAL A 427 -6.55 -13.17 10.29
C VAL A 427 -6.00 -13.63 11.64
N ILE A 428 -5.23 -14.71 11.64
CA ILE A 428 -4.41 -15.16 12.76
C ILE A 428 -2.95 -15.08 12.34
N GLN A 429 -2.11 -14.42 13.14
CA GLN A 429 -0.66 -14.41 12.96
C GLN A 429 0.03 -14.85 14.23
N TRP A 430 1.14 -15.58 14.12
CA TRP A 430 1.92 -16.03 15.28
C TRP A 430 3.39 -16.19 14.94
N ALA A 431 4.23 -16.20 15.98
CA ALA A 431 5.62 -16.63 15.84
C ALA A 431 5.67 -18.16 15.68
N ILE A 432 5.99 -18.65 14.47
CA ILE A 432 6.28 -20.09 14.26
C ILE A 432 7.55 -20.44 15.04
N ASP A 433 8.56 -19.58 14.94
CA ASP A 433 9.80 -19.61 15.70
C ASP A 433 10.36 -18.16 15.84
N ASN A 434 11.59 -18.01 16.33
CA ASN A 434 12.23 -16.69 16.52
C ASN A 434 12.53 -15.92 15.22
N SER A 435 12.31 -16.52 14.06
CA SER A 435 12.67 -16.00 12.73
C SER A 435 11.51 -16.03 11.72
N GLN A 436 10.44 -16.77 12.00
CA GLN A 436 9.33 -16.98 11.08
C GLN A 436 8.00 -16.61 11.72
N THR A 437 7.20 -15.83 10.98
CA THR A 437 5.82 -15.49 11.33
C THR A 437 4.88 -16.30 10.44
N GLY A 438 4.00 -17.08 11.07
CA GLY A 438 2.91 -17.77 10.39
C GLY A 438 1.71 -16.85 10.26
N CYS A 439 0.96 -16.99 9.18
CA CYS A 439 -0.28 -16.26 8.96
C CYS A 439 -1.33 -17.20 8.35
N VAL A 440 -2.51 -17.22 8.96
CA VAL A 440 -3.72 -17.79 8.38
C VAL A 440 -4.69 -16.65 8.16
N THR A 441 -5.17 -16.49 6.92
CA THR A 441 -6.23 -15.55 6.58
C THR A 441 -7.44 -16.27 6.03
N HIS A 442 -8.62 -15.78 6.37
CA HIS A 442 -9.86 -16.27 5.82
C HIS A 442 -10.08 -15.71 4.41
N TRP A 443 -10.14 -16.60 3.42
CA TRP A 443 -10.55 -16.24 2.07
C TRP A 443 -12.08 -16.23 1.99
N VAL A 444 -12.62 -15.04 1.80
CA VAL A 444 -14.05 -14.78 1.79
C VAL A 444 -14.70 -15.33 0.52
N THR A 445 -15.79 -16.07 0.70
CA THR A 445 -16.67 -16.48 -0.40
C THR A 445 -18.09 -15.91 -0.26
N GLU A 446 -18.41 -15.36 0.91
CA GLU A 446 -19.74 -14.84 1.24
C GLU A 446 -19.71 -13.33 1.44
N SER A 447 -20.74 -12.64 0.95
CA SER A 447 -20.83 -11.18 1.06
C SER A 447 -21.26 -10.68 2.45
N SER A 448 -21.70 -11.59 3.33
CA SER A 448 -22.05 -11.31 4.72
C SER A 448 -21.36 -12.28 5.67
N ILE A 449 -20.56 -11.72 6.57
CA ILE A 449 -19.72 -12.48 7.50
C ILE A 449 -19.91 -11.91 8.90
N HIS A 450 -20.10 -12.80 9.87
CA HIS A 450 -19.97 -12.46 11.28
C HIS A 450 -18.71 -13.13 11.83
N ALA A 451 -17.58 -12.41 11.78
CA ALA A 451 -16.32 -12.82 12.36
C ALA A 451 -15.97 -11.96 13.59
N VAL A 452 -15.53 -12.62 14.67
CA VAL A 452 -15.20 -12.00 15.95
C VAL A 452 -13.93 -12.62 16.53
N ALA A 453 -12.99 -11.77 16.91
CA ALA A 453 -11.80 -12.14 17.66
C ALA A 453 -12.05 -11.95 19.16
N SER A 454 -11.60 -12.91 19.95
CA SER A 454 -11.54 -12.83 21.41
C SER A 454 -10.24 -13.47 21.90
N PRO A 455 -9.90 -13.42 23.20
CA PRO A 455 -8.65 -13.98 23.68
C PRO A 455 -8.46 -15.44 23.26
N ASN A 456 -7.40 -15.71 22.48
CA ASN A 456 -7.05 -17.03 21.94
C ASN A 456 -8.10 -17.65 21.01
N ALA A 457 -8.92 -16.83 20.35
CA ALA A 457 -10.16 -17.29 19.74
C ALA A 457 -10.54 -16.47 18.49
N LEU A 458 -10.86 -17.17 17.40
CA LEU A 458 -11.51 -16.62 16.22
C LEU A 458 -12.80 -17.40 15.95
N ASP A 459 -13.93 -16.70 15.94
CA ASP A 459 -15.22 -17.27 15.58
C ASP A 459 -15.69 -16.65 14.26
N ILE A 460 -16.08 -17.46 13.28
CA ILE A 460 -16.61 -17.03 11.98
C ILE A 460 -17.93 -17.73 11.74
N SER A 461 -18.93 -16.98 11.29
CA SER A 461 -20.19 -17.54 10.79
C SER A 461 -20.70 -16.77 9.58
N TYR A 462 -21.50 -17.44 8.76
CA TYR A 462 -22.17 -16.84 7.61
C TYR A 462 -23.68 -16.79 7.87
N PRO A 463 -24.19 -15.72 8.49
CA PRO A 463 -25.57 -15.69 9.00
C PRO A 463 -26.63 -15.77 7.89
N ASN A 464 -26.28 -15.34 6.67
CA ASN A 464 -27.20 -15.25 5.53
C ASN A 464 -26.87 -16.25 4.40
N ALA A 465 -25.80 -17.04 4.54
CA ALA A 465 -25.42 -17.99 3.50
C ALA A 465 -26.35 -19.21 3.51
N THR A 466 -26.79 -19.62 2.33
CA THR A 466 -27.55 -20.86 2.13
C THR A 466 -26.92 -21.66 0.99
N SER A 467 -27.15 -22.97 0.97
CA SER A 467 -26.62 -23.86 -0.07
C SER A 467 -27.28 -23.66 -1.46
N THR A 468 -28.22 -22.72 -1.62
CA THR A 468 -28.95 -22.51 -2.87
C THR A 468 -28.09 -21.97 -4.00
N ASP A 469 -27.03 -21.22 -3.68
CA ASP A 469 -26.13 -20.59 -4.65
C ASP A 469 -24.82 -21.38 -4.87
N GLY A 470 -24.70 -22.55 -4.22
CA GLY A 470 -23.54 -23.42 -4.27
C GLY A 470 -23.13 -23.96 -2.89
N PRO A 471 -22.11 -24.83 -2.81
CA PRO A 471 -21.61 -25.30 -1.53
C PRO A 471 -20.91 -24.16 -0.77
N VAL A 472 -21.50 -23.75 0.35
CA VAL A 472 -20.88 -22.78 1.27
C VAL A 472 -19.58 -23.38 1.83
N SER A 473 -18.51 -22.59 1.92
CA SER A 473 -17.22 -23.08 2.40
C SER A 473 -16.42 -22.05 3.18
N PHE A 474 -15.68 -22.52 4.19
CA PHE A 474 -14.66 -21.74 4.87
C PHE A 474 -13.29 -22.07 4.28
N ASN A 475 -12.67 -21.09 3.64
CA ASN A 475 -11.35 -21.21 3.02
C ASN A 475 -10.33 -20.46 3.86
N PHE A 476 -9.20 -21.10 4.14
CA PHE A 476 -8.12 -20.53 4.94
C PHE A 476 -6.80 -20.64 4.20
N LEU A 477 -6.20 -19.49 3.90
CA LEU A 477 -4.90 -19.42 3.25
C LEU A 477 -3.82 -19.33 4.32
N PHE A 478 -3.00 -20.36 4.42
CA PHE A 478 -1.85 -20.41 5.33
C PHE A 478 -0.55 -20.11 4.58
N SER A 479 0.20 -19.13 5.06
CA SER A 479 1.56 -18.80 4.59
C SER A 479 2.50 -18.54 5.76
N GLY A 480 3.81 -18.40 5.48
CA GLY A 480 4.85 -18.12 6.48
C GLY A 480 5.95 -19.18 6.59
N LEU A 481 5.88 -20.24 5.77
CA LEU A 481 6.95 -21.24 5.68
C LEU A 481 8.00 -20.82 4.66
N ALA A 482 9.14 -20.31 5.12
CA ALA A 482 10.24 -19.89 4.25
C ALA A 482 11.31 -20.98 4.14
N VAL A 483 11.88 -21.38 5.29
CA VAL A 483 12.96 -22.37 5.36
C VAL A 483 12.62 -23.35 6.47
N SER A 484 11.88 -24.42 6.15
CA SER A 484 11.67 -25.51 7.10
C SER A 484 11.97 -26.87 6.51
N HIS A 485 12.70 -27.67 7.28
CA HIS A 485 12.99 -29.07 7.00
C HIS A 485 11.75 -29.93 7.25
N ARG A 486 11.01 -30.29 6.19
CA ARG A 486 9.97 -31.35 6.18
C ARG A 486 8.80 -31.16 7.17
N VAL A 487 8.22 -29.97 7.27
CA VAL A 487 6.91 -29.81 7.94
C VAL A 487 5.80 -30.08 6.93
N ASN A 488 4.97 -31.08 7.19
CA ASN A 488 3.74 -31.32 6.43
C ASN A 488 2.57 -30.62 7.12
N VAL A 489 1.96 -29.65 6.44
CA VAL A 489 0.69 -29.06 6.87
C VAL A 489 -0.41 -30.10 6.66
N THR A 490 -1.01 -30.57 7.75
CA THR A 490 -2.08 -31.58 7.70
C THR A 490 -3.47 -31.01 7.89
N GLY A 491 -3.60 -29.71 8.16
CA GLY A 491 -4.87 -29.00 8.40
C GLY A 491 -4.67 -27.83 9.36
N LEU A 492 -5.76 -27.15 9.76
CA LEU A 492 -5.67 -26.03 10.71
C LEU A 492 -5.15 -26.49 12.10
N GLU A 493 -5.50 -27.70 12.55
CA GLU A 493 -4.97 -28.27 13.80
C GLU A 493 -3.53 -28.80 13.65
N GLY A 494 -3.00 -28.86 12.42
CA GLY A 494 -1.66 -29.32 12.07
C GLY A 494 -0.71 -28.18 11.66
N LEU A 495 -0.99 -26.94 12.08
CA LEU A 495 -0.17 -25.78 11.76
C LEU A 495 1.14 -25.78 12.58
N PRO A 496 2.26 -25.39 11.98
CA PRO A 496 3.54 -25.33 12.69
C PRO A 496 3.56 -24.20 13.70
N GLY A 497 3.98 -24.49 14.93
CA GLY A 497 4.11 -23.50 15.99
C GLY A 497 2.79 -22.98 16.57
N LEU A 498 1.63 -23.45 16.07
CA LEU A 498 0.32 -23.06 16.55
C LEU A 498 -0.55 -24.30 16.79
N LYS A 499 -1.02 -24.46 18.03
CA LYS A 499 -2.00 -25.49 18.38
C LYS A 499 -3.39 -24.91 18.31
N LEU A 500 -4.16 -25.34 17.32
CA LEU A 500 -5.56 -24.99 17.19
C LEU A 500 -6.44 -26.18 17.54
N LYS A 501 -7.59 -25.86 18.13
CA LYS A 501 -8.77 -26.73 18.17
C LYS A 501 -9.84 -26.12 17.26
N VAL A 502 -10.29 -26.89 16.29
CA VAL A 502 -11.37 -26.50 15.36
C VAL A 502 -12.71 -27.03 15.87
N THR A 503 -13.73 -26.18 15.88
CA THR A 503 -15.12 -26.58 16.14
C THR A 503 -16.00 -25.98 15.05
N THR A 504 -16.72 -26.82 14.30
CA THR A 504 -17.50 -26.39 13.13
C THR A 504 -18.69 -27.32 12.90
N ASN A 505 -19.67 -26.83 12.15
CA ASN A 505 -20.77 -27.63 11.59
C ASN A 505 -20.55 -27.99 10.10
N ALA A 506 -19.38 -27.67 9.53
CA ALA A 506 -18.95 -28.18 8.23
C ALA A 506 -18.73 -29.70 8.26
N LEU A 507 -18.57 -30.29 7.07
CA LEU A 507 -18.21 -31.70 6.94
C LEU A 507 -16.89 -31.99 7.68
N ALA A 508 -16.78 -33.20 8.24
CA ALA A 508 -15.59 -33.61 8.99
C ALA A 508 -14.33 -33.68 8.11
N ASP A 509 -14.50 -34.05 6.84
CA ASP A 509 -13.43 -34.07 5.85
C ASP A 509 -13.24 -32.65 5.29
N TYR A 510 -11.98 -32.20 5.26
CA TYR A 510 -11.54 -30.96 4.63
C TYR A 510 -10.52 -31.26 3.53
N THR A 511 -10.33 -30.32 2.61
CA THR A 511 -9.29 -30.41 1.58
C THR A 511 -8.11 -29.51 1.93
N ILE A 512 -6.93 -29.89 1.43
CA ILE A 512 -5.72 -29.07 1.48
C ILE A 512 -5.10 -29.05 0.10
N VAL A 513 -4.87 -27.85 -0.42
CA VAL A 513 -4.15 -27.62 -1.68
C VAL A 513 -2.95 -26.75 -1.37
N TYR A 514 -1.77 -27.15 -1.83
CA TYR A 514 -0.60 -26.28 -1.84
C TYR A 514 -0.60 -25.51 -3.16
N ASP A 515 -0.89 -24.22 -3.07
CA ASP A 515 -1.00 -23.33 -4.22
C ASP A 515 0.34 -22.64 -4.49
N THR A 516 0.81 -22.75 -5.73
CA THR A 516 2.06 -22.16 -6.20
C THR A 516 1.85 -21.33 -7.48
N ASP A 517 0.60 -21.03 -7.84
CA ASP A 517 0.28 -20.36 -9.11
C ASP A 517 0.58 -18.85 -9.08
N GLN A 518 0.82 -18.29 -7.89
CA GLN A 518 1.15 -16.88 -7.65
C GLN A 518 0.05 -15.90 -8.07
N SER A 519 -1.16 -16.37 -8.37
CA SER A 519 -2.29 -15.55 -8.81
C SER A 519 -2.84 -14.63 -7.71
N VAL A 520 -2.65 -15.00 -6.44
CA VAL A 520 -3.04 -14.20 -5.28
C VAL A 520 -1.84 -13.41 -4.77
N ASN A 521 -1.62 -12.22 -5.33
CA ASN A 521 -0.56 -11.27 -4.91
C ASN A 521 0.84 -11.90 -4.82
N ASP A 522 1.17 -12.79 -5.76
CA ASP A 522 2.44 -13.54 -5.80
C ASP A 522 2.67 -14.49 -4.61
N PHE A 523 1.64 -14.79 -3.82
CA PHE A 523 1.77 -15.67 -2.66
C PHE A 523 1.81 -17.13 -3.03
N ILE A 524 2.54 -17.86 -2.19
CA ILE A 524 2.51 -19.30 -2.10
C ILE A 524 1.89 -19.64 -0.73
N PHE A 525 0.87 -20.49 -0.74
CA PHE A 525 0.08 -20.80 0.45
C PHE A 525 -0.49 -22.21 0.41
N TYR A 526 -0.89 -22.71 1.58
CA TYR A 526 -1.80 -23.84 1.69
C TYR A 526 -3.22 -23.30 1.80
N ASN A 527 -4.10 -23.71 0.89
CA ASN A 527 -5.54 -23.47 1.01
C ASN A 527 -6.18 -24.66 1.72
N ILE A 528 -6.77 -24.42 2.88
CA ILE A 528 -7.48 -25.41 3.69
C ILE A 528 -8.97 -25.07 3.64
N THR A 529 -9.78 -25.97 3.07
CA THR A 529 -11.20 -25.72 2.82
C THR A 529 -12.10 -26.66 3.60
N TYR A 530 -12.99 -26.10 4.41
CA TYR A 530 -14.08 -26.80 5.09
C TYR A 530 -15.39 -26.51 4.36
N THR A 531 -16.07 -27.55 3.87
CA THR A 531 -17.27 -27.41 3.03
C THR A 531 -18.53 -27.78 3.81
N MET A 532 -19.61 -27.02 3.61
CA MET A 532 -20.92 -27.33 4.19
C MET A 532 -21.63 -28.44 3.39
N PRO A 533 -22.52 -29.24 4.02
CA PRO A 533 -23.37 -30.18 3.30
C PRO A 533 -24.23 -29.49 2.22
N GLU A 534 -24.49 -30.16 1.08
CA GLU A 534 -25.25 -29.62 -0.05
C GLU A 534 -26.69 -29.15 0.28
N GLN A 535 -27.26 -29.63 1.39
CA GLN A 535 -28.63 -29.27 1.83
C GLN A 535 -28.61 -28.62 3.22
N PHE A 536 -27.52 -27.94 3.57
CA PHE A 536 -27.38 -27.29 4.86
C PHE A 536 -28.32 -26.07 4.97
N THR A 537 -29.06 -25.99 6.09
CA THR A 537 -30.11 -24.97 6.32
C THR A 537 -29.89 -24.11 7.56
N ASP A 538 -28.99 -24.50 8.47
CA ASP A 538 -28.64 -23.67 9.63
C ASP A 538 -27.58 -22.64 9.23
N ALA A 539 -27.13 -21.79 10.17
CA ALA A 539 -26.03 -20.85 9.92
C ALA A 539 -24.68 -21.59 9.95
N PRO A 540 -23.88 -21.58 8.87
CA PRO A 540 -22.53 -22.13 8.86
C PRO A 540 -21.65 -21.42 9.89
N PHE A 541 -20.84 -22.17 10.64
CA PHE A 541 -19.85 -21.60 11.54
C PHE A 541 -18.57 -22.42 11.63
N ILE A 542 -17.47 -21.74 11.93
CA ILE A 542 -16.20 -22.34 12.33
C ILE A 542 -15.56 -21.51 13.44
N SER A 543 -15.09 -22.19 14.47
CA SER A 543 -14.40 -21.62 15.62
C SER A 543 -12.99 -22.20 15.70
N LEU A 544 -12.01 -21.31 15.77
CA LEU A 544 -10.59 -21.63 15.94
C LEU A 544 -10.18 -21.17 17.34
N ARG A 545 -9.79 -22.12 18.19
CA ARG A 545 -9.32 -21.86 19.56
C ARG A 545 -7.86 -22.25 19.70
N VAL A 546 -7.01 -21.34 20.18
CA VAL A 546 -5.61 -21.65 20.50
C VAL A 546 -5.54 -22.36 21.85
N VAL A 547 -4.84 -23.51 21.92
CA VAL A 547 -4.87 -24.45 23.07
C VAL A 547 -3.51 -24.89 23.59
#